data_AF-A0A8J5XR76-F1
#
_entry.id   AF-A0A8J5XR76-F1
#
_cell.length_a   1.000
_cell.length_b   1.000
_cell.length_c   1.000
_cell.angle_alpha   90.00
_cell.angle_beta   90.00
_cell.angle_gamma   90.00
#
_symmetry.space_group_name_H-M   'P 1'
#
loop_
_entity.id
_entity.type
_entity.pdbx_description
1 polymer ?
#
loop_
_entity_poly.entity_id
_entity_poly.type
_entity_poly.pdbx_seq_one_letter_code
_entity_poly.pdbx_strand_id
1 'polypeptide(L)'
;MCWSLPVSVSFALLEALCLAFLLWRCFIKKDASRLEVQQRYVLPLLASIFLIETIEAFTWAESTGLRHIAEAAHATCTARNAHLTRAAAIVLFCQPFATVWAARHTGNERNKELLCVPQHLAALTTVALIGSLIVGEVFERHLIDISVSHLIGFHGLHTCSWIGTHGHIHWVWKFPAAYFAPNAYAYFLFGIAAVAARPLHVVSGPVGFYLVLFGCILLGFRFTMEAASVWCWTALGLHAYFIAQPYAIARFVHKVKPAGTTRVPWTSAAPNDTPA
;
A
#
# COMPACT_ATOMS: atom_id res chain seq x y z
N MET A 1 -2.37 6.72 -17.25
CA MET A 1 -3.71 6.92 -16.66
C MET A 1 -3.55 7.11 -15.16
N CYS A 2 -4.47 7.84 -14.51
CA CYS A 2 -4.22 8.76 -13.36
C CYS A 2 -3.47 10.04 -13.81
N TRP A 3 -3.74 10.44 -15.06
CA TRP A 3 -3.18 11.61 -15.75
C TRP A 3 -4.16 12.79 -15.81
N SER A 4 -5.33 12.68 -15.19
CA SER A 4 -6.35 13.72 -15.22
C SER A 4 -7.33 13.64 -14.06
N LEU A 5 -8.01 14.75 -13.81
CA LEU A 5 -9.04 14.86 -12.79
C LEU A 5 -10.18 13.84 -12.96
N PRO A 6 -10.82 13.66 -14.14
CA PRO A 6 -11.94 12.74 -14.28
C PRO A 6 -11.57 11.28 -13.99
N VAL A 7 -10.36 10.87 -14.37
CA VAL A 7 -9.85 9.53 -14.09
C VAL A 7 -9.66 9.37 -12.59
N SER A 8 -8.92 10.28 -11.95
CA SER A 8 -8.64 10.20 -10.50
C SER A 8 -9.91 10.22 -9.65
N VAL A 9 -10.91 11.04 -10.02
CA VAL A 9 -12.21 11.07 -9.34
C VAL A 9 -12.96 9.75 -9.51
N SER A 10 -12.94 9.16 -10.71
CA SER A 10 -13.60 7.86 -10.97
C SER A 10 -12.98 6.74 -10.13
N PHE A 11 -11.65 6.70 -10.02
CA PHE A 11 -10.92 5.74 -9.21
C PHE A 11 -11.21 5.92 -7.72
N ALA A 12 -11.08 7.15 -7.20
CA ALA A 12 -11.41 7.45 -5.81
C ALA A 12 -12.86 7.07 -5.47
N LEU A 13 -13.83 7.34 -6.36
CA LEU A 13 -15.23 6.95 -6.16
C LEU A 13 -15.40 5.43 -6.14
N LEU A 14 -14.81 4.72 -7.11
CA LEU A 14 -14.91 3.26 -7.18
C LEU A 14 -14.28 2.60 -5.95
N GLU A 15 -13.12 3.09 -5.50
CA GLU A 15 -12.47 2.60 -4.28
C GLU A 15 -13.28 2.92 -3.03
N ALA A 16 -13.85 4.12 -2.93
CA ALA A 16 -14.74 4.48 -1.82
C ALA A 16 -15.94 3.53 -1.74
N LEU A 17 -16.58 3.22 -2.87
CA LEU A 17 -17.69 2.26 -2.93
C LEU A 17 -17.24 0.86 -2.54
N CYS A 18 -16.07 0.42 -3.02
CA CYS A 18 -15.51 -0.87 -2.68
C CYS A 18 -15.18 -0.99 -1.18
N LEU A 19 -14.55 0.03 -0.62
CA LEU A 19 -14.19 0.10 0.79
C LEU A 19 -15.44 0.15 1.67
N ALA A 20 -16.45 0.95 1.30
CA ALA A 20 -17.74 0.99 2.00
C ALA A 20 -18.43 -0.38 2.01
N PHE A 21 -18.44 -1.08 0.88
CA PHE A 21 -18.98 -2.44 0.79
C PHE A 21 -18.22 -3.43 1.69
N LEU A 22 -16.89 -3.38 1.68
CA LEU A 22 -16.04 -4.25 2.51
C LEU A 22 -16.21 -3.95 4.00
N LEU A 23 -16.34 -2.67 4.39
CA LEU A 23 -16.62 -2.26 5.76
C LEU A 23 -18.00 -2.75 6.23
N TRP A 24 -19.04 -2.52 5.42
CA TRP A 24 -20.39 -3.02 5.71
C TRP A 24 -20.37 -4.53 5.91
N ARG A 25 -19.73 -5.27 5.01
CA ARG A 25 -19.65 -6.73 5.14
C ARG A 25 -18.84 -7.16 6.36
N CYS A 26 -17.67 -6.58 6.59
CA CYS A 26 -16.79 -7.00 7.68
C CYS A 26 -17.35 -6.70 9.06
N PHE A 27 -18.15 -5.64 9.24
CA PHE A 27 -18.58 -5.18 10.56
C PHE A 27 -20.10 -5.27 10.81
N ILE A 28 -20.93 -5.18 9.77
CA ILE A 28 -22.40 -5.12 9.92
C ILE A 28 -23.02 -6.48 9.66
N LYS A 29 -22.66 -7.13 8.55
CA LYS A 29 -23.07 -8.50 8.26
C LYS A 29 -22.19 -9.43 9.09
N LYS A 30 -22.58 -9.76 10.33
CA LYS A 30 -21.81 -10.62 11.26
C LYS A 30 -21.72 -12.10 10.78
N ASP A 31 -21.32 -12.35 9.55
CA ASP A 31 -20.94 -13.69 9.09
C ASP A 31 -19.56 -14.01 9.68
N ALA A 32 -19.50 -14.84 10.73
CA ALA A 32 -18.25 -15.17 11.43
C ALA A 32 -17.32 -16.10 10.61
N SER A 33 -17.35 -16.03 9.28
CA SER A 33 -16.47 -16.82 8.43
C SER A 33 -15.02 -16.42 8.68
N ARG A 34 -14.12 -17.41 8.72
CA ARG A 34 -12.68 -17.18 8.89
C ARG A 34 -12.12 -16.17 7.89
N LEU A 35 -12.68 -16.16 6.67
CA LEU A 35 -12.29 -15.24 5.61
C LEU A 35 -12.65 -13.78 5.94
N GLU A 36 -13.82 -13.51 6.52
CA GLU A 36 -14.23 -12.14 6.89
C GLU A 36 -13.39 -11.58 8.04
N VAL A 37 -13.06 -12.41 9.02
CA VAL A 37 -12.14 -12.03 10.10
C VAL A 37 -10.77 -11.66 9.53
N GLN A 38 -10.28 -12.42 8.54
CA GLN A 38 -9.01 -12.13 7.87
C GLN A 38 -9.06 -10.85 7.03
N GLN A 39 -10.17 -10.56 6.34
CA GLN A 39 -10.33 -9.35 5.53
C GLN A 39 -10.28 -8.06 6.35
N ARG A 40 -10.71 -8.08 7.62
CA ARG A 40 -10.59 -6.91 8.52
C ARG A 40 -9.16 -6.41 8.68
N TYR A 41 -8.18 -7.32 8.68
CA TYR A 41 -6.77 -6.97 8.79
C TYR A 41 -6.19 -6.36 7.50
N VAL A 42 -6.91 -6.43 6.38
CA VAL A 42 -6.47 -5.81 5.12
C VAL A 42 -7.08 -4.42 4.92
N LEU A 43 -8.15 -4.08 5.65
CA LEU A 43 -8.82 -2.78 5.54
C LEU A 43 -7.90 -1.56 5.72
N PRO A 44 -6.91 -1.54 6.64
CA PRO A 44 -6.00 -0.40 6.75
C PRO A 44 -5.18 -0.18 5.48
N LEU A 45 -4.75 -1.27 4.81
CA LEU A 45 -4.05 -1.18 3.53
C LEU A 45 -4.97 -0.61 2.45
N LEU A 46 -6.20 -1.11 2.34
CA LEU A 46 -7.18 -0.59 1.38
C LEU A 46 -7.54 0.88 1.61
N ALA A 47 -7.71 1.27 2.88
CA ALA A 47 -7.96 2.67 3.24
C ALA A 47 -6.77 3.57 2.90
N SER A 48 -5.53 3.11 3.11
CA SER A 48 -4.34 3.87 2.74
C SER A 48 -4.24 4.09 1.22
N ILE A 49 -4.68 3.10 0.44
CA ILE A 49 -4.72 3.16 -1.02
C ILE A 49 -5.77 4.19 -1.48
N PHE A 50 -7.00 4.09 -0.96
CA PHE A 50 -8.07 5.06 -1.22
C PHE A 50 -7.66 6.51 -0.88
N LEU A 51 -6.91 6.70 0.21
CA LEU A 51 -6.40 8.01 0.61
C LEU A 51 -5.44 8.59 -0.44
N ILE A 52 -4.57 7.77 -1.05
CA ILE A 52 -3.68 8.23 -2.13
C ILE A 52 -4.48 8.67 -3.35
N GLU A 53 -5.47 7.88 -3.79
CA GLU A 53 -6.33 8.24 -4.92
C GLU A 53 -7.08 9.55 -4.67
N THR A 54 -7.55 9.73 -3.44
CA THR A 54 -8.22 10.96 -3.03
C THR A 54 -7.26 12.16 -3.09
N ILE A 55 -6.04 12.00 -2.60
CA ILE A 55 -5.00 13.03 -2.65
C ILE A 55 -4.63 13.35 -4.11
N GLU A 56 -4.52 12.35 -4.98
CA GLU A 56 -4.30 12.55 -6.42
C GLU A 56 -5.45 13.33 -7.07
N ALA A 57 -6.71 12.95 -6.79
CA ALA A 57 -7.87 13.66 -7.32
C ALA A 57 -7.88 15.13 -6.89
N PHE A 58 -7.56 15.41 -5.62
CA PHE A 58 -7.39 16.79 -5.16
C PHE A 58 -6.21 17.48 -5.85
N THR A 59 -5.09 16.79 -6.05
CA THR A 59 -3.93 17.36 -6.75
C THR A 59 -4.30 17.78 -8.18
N TRP A 60 -5.03 16.92 -8.91
CA TRP A 60 -5.53 17.21 -10.26
C TRP A 60 -6.63 18.28 -10.32
N ALA A 61 -7.37 18.51 -9.24
CA ALA A 61 -8.46 19.49 -9.21
C ALA A 61 -7.99 20.94 -9.44
N GLU A 62 -6.69 21.20 -9.25
CA GLU A 62 -6.06 22.49 -9.54
C GLU A 62 -4.87 22.27 -10.47
N SER A 63 -5.15 21.73 -11.65
CA SER A 63 -4.14 21.39 -12.66
C SER A 63 -3.31 22.59 -13.14
N THR A 64 -3.81 23.82 -12.99
CA THR A 64 -3.05 25.05 -13.27
C THR A 64 -1.83 25.22 -12.36
N GLY A 65 -1.86 24.63 -11.16
CA GLY A 65 -0.73 24.57 -10.24
C GLY A 65 0.23 23.40 -10.50
N LEU A 66 -0.07 22.53 -11.47
CA LEU A 66 0.78 21.42 -11.89
C LEU A 66 1.51 21.78 -13.17
N ARG A 67 2.84 21.91 -13.06
CA ARG A 67 3.72 22.20 -14.18
C ARG A 67 4.49 20.96 -14.60
N HIS A 68 4.93 20.93 -15.86
CA HIS A 68 5.78 19.87 -16.35
C HIS A 68 7.14 19.87 -15.63
N ILE A 69 7.60 18.70 -15.19
CA ILE A 69 8.77 18.55 -14.34
C ILE A 69 10.04 19.10 -15.01
N ALA A 70 10.15 18.97 -16.33
CA ALA A 70 11.28 19.52 -17.08
C ALA A 70 11.40 21.05 -17.00
N GLU A 71 10.30 21.75 -16.75
CA GLU A 71 10.26 23.22 -16.69
C GLU A 71 10.29 23.76 -15.26
N ALA A 72 9.90 22.94 -14.28
CA ALA A 72 9.53 23.38 -12.95
C ALA A 72 10.20 22.58 -11.82
N ALA A 73 11.07 21.62 -12.12
CA ALA A 73 11.74 20.77 -11.14
C ALA A 73 12.38 21.53 -9.96
N HIS A 74 12.89 22.74 -10.20
CA HIS A 74 13.52 23.59 -9.18
C HIS A 74 12.61 24.70 -8.65
N ALA A 75 11.39 24.83 -9.16
CA ALA A 75 10.45 25.86 -8.75
C ALA A 75 9.71 25.46 -7.48
N THR A 76 9.25 26.45 -6.72
CA THR A 76 8.27 26.22 -5.67
C THR A 76 6.90 25.97 -6.30
N CYS A 77 6.04 25.24 -5.58
CA CYS A 77 4.64 25.02 -5.92
C CYS A 77 3.71 25.73 -4.93
N THR A 78 2.41 25.71 -5.21
CA THR A 78 1.41 26.26 -4.29
C THR A 78 1.42 25.51 -2.95
N ALA A 79 1.03 26.19 -1.87
CA ALA A 79 0.96 25.57 -0.53
C ALA A 79 0.07 24.32 -0.52
N ARG A 80 -1.06 24.37 -1.26
CA ARG A 80 -1.97 23.24 -1.42
C ARG A 80 -1.31 22.03 -2.06
N ASN A 81 -0.59 22.21 -3.17
CA ASN A 81 0.18 21.14 -3.81
C ASN A 81 1.20 20.56 -2.83
N ALA A 82 1.96 21.40 -2.14
CA ALA A 82 2.96 20.95 -1.16
C ALA A 82 2.33 20.16 0.01
N HIS A 83 1.19 20.58 0.55
CA HIS A 83 0.49 19.87 1.63
C HIS A 83 -0.07 18.53 1.19
N LEU A 84 -0.69 18.46 0.01
CA LEU A 84 -1.17 17.21 -0.58
C LEU A 84 -0.02 16.24 -0.82
N THR A 85 1.10 16.73 -1.35
CA THR A 85 2.30 15.93 -1.60
C THR A 85 2.89 15.37 -0.30
N ARG A 86 2.93 16.16 0.79
CA ARG A 86 3.35 15.69 2.12
C ARG A 86 2.40 14.63 2.69
N ALA A 87 1.09 14.84 2.54
CA ALA A 87 0.09 13.86 2.97
C ALA A 87 0.25 12.54 2.22
N ALA A 88 0.48 12.58 0.91
CA ALA A 88 0.77 11.40 0.11
C ALA A 88 2.01 10.67 0.63
N ALA A 89 3.08 11.40 0.95
CA ALA A 89 4.31 10.84 1.53
C ALA A 89 4.01 9.99 2.77
N ILE A 90 3.30 10.58 3.75
CA ILE A 90 2.98 9.93 5.02
C ILE A 90 2.18 8.64 4.79
N VAL A 91 1.14 8.72 3.96
CA VAL A 91 0.28 7.57 3.65
C VAL A 91 1.07 6.48 2.94
N LEU A 92 1.85 6.81 1.90
CA LEU A 92 2.68 5.85 1.17
C LEU A 92 3.67 5.16 2.12
N PHE A 93 4.36 5.91 2.98
CA PHE A 93 5.43 5.36 3.83
C PHE A 93 4.90 4.41 4.89
N CYS A 94 3.61 4.46 5.18
CA CYS A 94 2.93 3.53 6.09
C CYS A 94 2.48 2.24 5.40
N GLN A 95 2.39 2.19 4.07
CA GLN A 95 1.90 1.03 3.33
C GLN A 95 2.73 -0.24 3.56
N PRO A 96 4.08 -0.22 3.57
CA PRO A 96 4.87 -1.43 3.85
C PRO A 96 4.55 -2.04 5.21
N PHE A 97 4.42 -1.20 6.24
CA PHE A 97 4.00 -1.64 7.57
C PHE A 97 2.59 -2.22 7.56
N ALA A 98 1.62 -1.54 6.92
CA ALA A 98 0.25 -2.04 6.81
C ALA A 98 0.18 -3.39 6.10
N THR A 99 0.96 -3.59 5.02
CA THR A 99 1.04 -4.86 4.29
C THR A 99 1.59 -5.99 5.15
N VAL A 100 2.72 -5.77 5.84
CA VAL A 100 3.32 -6.80 6.71
C VAL A 100 2.45 -7.08 7.92
N TRP A 101 1.83 -6.04 8.51
CA TRP A 101 0.86 -6.18 9.58
C TRP A 101 -0.33 -7.03 9.15
N ALA A 102 -0.91 -6.75 7.98
CA ALA A 102 -2.00 -7.55 7.42
C ALA A 102 -1.58 -9.01 7.18
N ALA A 103 -0.40 -9.23 6.59
CA ALA A 103 0.13 -10.57 6.33
C ALA A 103 0.33 -11.38 7.63
N ARG A 104 0.84 -10.74 8.69
CA ARG A 104 1.05 -11.36 10.00
C ARG A 104 -0.26 -11.78 10.66
N HIS A 105 -1.26 -10.92 10.64
CA HIS A 105 -2.52 -11.15 11.36
C HIS A 105 -3.53 -11.99 10.58
N THR A 106 -3.36 -12.14 9.27
CA THR A 106 -4.16 -13.06 8.44
C THR A 106 -3.57 -14.47 8.36
N GLY A 107 -2.31 -14.66 8.77
CA GLY A 107 -1.60 -15.93 8.70
C GLY A 107 -1.86 -16.90 9.86
N ASN A 108 -1.12 -18.02 9.86
CA ASN A 108 -1.10 -18.97 10.99
C ASN A 108 -0.08 -18.54 12.06
N GLU A 109 -0.04 -19.24 13.20
CA GLU A 109 0.90 -18.92 14.30
C GLU A 109 2.37 -18.86 13.85
N ARG A 110 2.79 -19.79 12.99
CA ARG A 110 4.14 -19.79 12.41
C ARG A 110 4.45 -18.49 11.62
N ASN A 111 3.48 -17.95 10.89
CA ASN A 111 3.67 -16.68 10.18
C ASN A 111 3.70 -15.49 11.16
N LYS A 112 2.96 -15.55 12.27
CA LYS A 112 3.02 -14.50 13.30
C LYS A 112 4.41 -14.36 13.91
N GLU A 113 5.10 -15.48 14.08
CA GLU A 113 6.49 -15.54 14.53
C GLU A 113 7.44 -15.04 13.43
N LEU A 114 7.34 -15.58 12.21
CA LEU A 114 8.23 -15.23 11.09
C LEU A 114 8.15 -13.75 10.69
N LEU A 115 6.94 -13.16 10.72
CA LEU A 115 6.71 -11.77 10.34
C LEU A 115 6.84 -10.79 11.50
N CYS A 116 7.16 -11.26 12.72
CA CYS A 116 7.37 -10.39 13.86
C CYS A 116 8.52 -9.41 13.60
N VAL A 117 9.69 -9.91 13.21
CA VAL A 117 10.87 -9.07 12.91
C VAL A 117 10.63 -8.18 11.69
N PRO A 118 10.14 -8.68 10.53
CA PRO A 118 9.76 -7.84 9.40
C PRO A 118 8.78 -6.72 9.73
N GLN A 119 7.79 -6.97 10.60
CA GLN A 119 6.83 -5.94 10.99
C GLN A 119 7.51 -4.81 11.78
N HIS A 120 8.41 -5.13 12.72
CA HIS A 120 9.15 -4.12 13.48
C HIS A 120 10.10 -3.34 12.57
N LEU A 121 10.78 -4.02 11.64
CA LEU A 121 11.63 -3.37 10.64
C LEU A 121 10.82 -2.45 9.73
N ALA A 122 9.62 -2.87 9.29
CA ALA A 122 8.73 -2.02 8.51
C ALA A 122 8.28 -0.80 9.31
N ALA A 123 7.90 -0.96 10.58
CA ALA A 123 7.52 0.15 11.45
C ALA A 123 8.68 1.14 11.66
N LEU A 124 9.89 0.64 11.97
CA LEU A 124 11.08 1.46 12.11
C LEU A 124 11.43 2.18 10.81
N THR A 125 11.29 1.51 9.67
CA THR A 125 11.49 2.12 8.35
C THR A 125 10.48 3.24 8.11
N THR A 126 9.19 3.01 8.37
CA THR A 126 8.15 4.05 8.27
C THR A 126 8.49 5.27 9.13
N VAL A 127 8.87 5.06 10.39
CA VAL A 127 9.26 6.15 11.31
C VAL A 127 10.50 6.88 10.79
N ALA A 128 11.50 6.16 10.28
CA ALA A 128 12.72 6.74 9.73
C ALA A 128 12.43 7.58 8.47
N LEU A 129 11.57 7.10 7.56
CA LEU A 129 11.17 7.83 6.35
C LEU A 129 10.37 9.10 6.69
N ILE A 130 9.42 9.01 7.61
CA ILE A 130 8.64 10.19 8.08
C ILE A 130 9.57 11.18 8.79
N GLY A 131 10.46 10.69 9.66
CA GLY A 131 11.47 11.52 10.33
C GLY A 131 12.39 12.21 9.33
N SER A 132 12.82 11.50 8.28
CA SER A 132 13.65 12.07 7.21
C SER A 132 12.92 13.17 6.44
N LEU A 133 11.63 12.97 6.13
CA LEU A 133 10.81 14.01 5.52
C LEU A 133 10.72 15.24 6.43
N ILE A 134 10.44 15.07 7.72
CA ILE A 134 10.38 16.18 8.69
C ILE A 134 11.72 16.91 8.74
N VAL A 135 12.83 16.18 8.81
CA VAL A 135 14.18 16.76 8.80
C VAL A 135 14.42 17.55 7.51
N GLY A 136 14.05 17.02 6.35
CA GLY A 136 14.20 17.72 5.06
C GLY A 136 13.30 18.96 4.92
N GLU A 137 12.14 18.97 5.57
CA GLU A 137 11.22 20.12 5.59
C GLU A 137 11.66 21.23 6.55
N VAL A 138 12.23 20.86 7.70
CA VAL A 138 12.68 21.81 8.73
C VAL A 138 14.09 22.32 8.45
N PHE A 139 14.97 21.47 7.92
CA PHE A 139 16.36 21.77 7.70
C PHE A 139 16.70 21.68 6.21
N GLU A 140 17.18 22.78 5.63
CA GLU A 140 17.56 22.85 4.20
C GLU A 140 18.96 22.29 3.92
N ARG A 141 19.54 21.50 4.83
CA ARG A 141 20.91 20.98 4.70
C ARG A 141 20.92 19.66 3.93
N HIS A 142 21.86 19.54 2.99
CA HIS A 142 22.11 18.32 2.20
C HIS A 142 20.93 17.84 1.34
N LEU A 143 20.03 18.75 0.95
CA LEU A 143 18.98 18.40 -0.01
C LEU A 143 19.62 18.07 -1.37
N ILE A 144 19.22 16.93 -1.94
CA ILE A 144 19.67 16.51 -3.26
C ILE A 144 18.65 17.02 -4.28
N ASP A 145 19.16 17.70 -5.30
CA ASP A 145 18.35 18.17 -6.41
C ASP A 145 17.91 17.02 -7.31
N ILE A 146 16.66 17.07 -7.78
CA ILE A 146 16.07 16.02 -8.62
C ILE A 146 16.81 15.79 -9.95
N SER A 147 17.49 16.81 -10.46
CA SER A 147 18.33 16.74 -11.68
C SER A 147 19.46 15.73 -11.56
N VAL A 148 19.95 15.44 -10.34
CA VAL A 148 20.96 14.39 -10.07
C VAL A 148 20.46 13.02 -10.50
N SER A 149 19.14 12.80 -10.47
CA SER A 149 18.50 11.58 -10.93
C SER A 149 17.97 11.67 -12.37
N HIS A 150 18.30 12.70 -13.14
CA HIS A 150 17.72 12.93 -14.46
C HIS A 150 16.18 12.98 -14.44
N LEU A 151 15.60 13.59 -13.40
CA LEU A 151 14.15 13.75 -13.22
C LEU A 151 13.37 12.44 -13.01
N ILE A 152 14.04 11.34 -12.62
CA ILE A 152 13.37 10.05 -12.37
C ILE A 152 13.07 9.82 -10.89
N GLY A 153 13.86 10.44 -10.00
CA GLY A 153 13.82 10.22 -8.55
C GLY A 153 12.72 10.98 -7.83
N PHE A 154 12.61 10.71 -6.54
CA PHE A 154 11.62 11.29 -5.62
C PHE A 154 12.15 12.48 -4.80
N HIS A 155 13.44 12.79 -4.91
CA HIS A 155 14.10 13.80 -4.08
C HIS A 155 14.11 15.14 -4.80
N GLY A 156 13.95 16.22 -4.07
CA GLY A 156 14.14 17.56 -4.62
C GLY A 156 14.33 18.62 -3.56
N LEU A 157 14.56 19.85 -4.02
CA LEU A 157 14.72 21.01 -3.15
C LEU A 157 13.41 21.45 -2.51
N HIS A 158 12.28 21.05 -3.11
CA HIS A 158 10.92 21.35 -2.67
C HIS A 158 10.03 20.11 -2.70
N THR A 159 9.14 20.01 -1.71
CA THR A 159 8.11 18.97 -1.69
C THR A 159 6.94 19.42 -2.53
N CYS A 160 6.84 18.89 -3.74
CA CYS A 160 5.87 19.29 -4.75
C CYS A 160 5.52 18.10 -5.66
N SER A 161 4.31 18.13 -6.20
CA SER A 161 3.87 17.27 -7.29
C SER A 161 4.01 18.00 -8.62
N TRP A 162 4.55 17.31 -9.62
CA TRP A 162 4.72 17.81 -10.99
C TRP A 162 4.02 16.90 -11.99
N ILE A 163 3.87 17.37 -13.22
CA ILE A 163 3.55 16.50 -14.35
C ILE A 163 4.87 15.90 -14.85
N GLY A 164 5.04 14.61 -14.69
CA GLY A 164 6.22 13.88 -15.16
C GLY A 164 6.27 13.77 -16.69
N THR A 165 7.37 13.20 -17.17
CA THR A 165 7.70 13.06 -18.60
C THR A 165 6.73 12.23 -19.42
N HIS A 166 5.94 11.37 -18.79
CA HIS A 166 4.91 10.54 -19.41
C HIS A 166 3.48 11.09 -19.19
N GLY A 167 3.35 12.29 -18.62
CA GLY A 167 2.07 12.98 -18.41
C GLY A 167 1.34 12.60 -17.11
N HIS A 168 2.05 12.00 -16.16
CA HIS A 168 1.50 11.51 -14.89
C HIS A 168 1.94 12.37 -13.71
N ILE A 169 1.31 12.20 -12.53
CA ILE A 169 1.82 12.86 -11.33
C ILE A 169 3.19 12.27 -10.98
N HIS A 170 4.16 13.15 -10.82
CA HIS A 170 5.49 12.85 -10.29
C HIS A 170 5.63 13.53 -8.93
N TRP A 171 5.69 12.73 -7.87
CA TRP A 171 5.88 13.24 -6.52
C TRP A 171 7.35 13.46 -6.21
N VAL A 172 7.63 14.65 -5.69
CA VAL A 172 8.96 15.05 -5.24
C VAL A 172 8.85 15.49 -3.79
N TRP A 173 9.74 15.01 -2.95
CA TRP A 173 9.80 15.32 -1.54
C TRP A 173 11.20 15.83 -1.17
N LYS A 174 11.24 16.74 -0.20
CA LYS A 174 12.51 17.17 0.41
C LYS A 174 13.09 16.04 1.23
N PHE A 175 14.23 15.51 0.80
CA PHE A 175 14.99 14.52 1.56
C PHE A 175 16.47 14.89 1.66
N PRO A 176 17.10 14.69 2.84
CA PRO A 176 18.52 14.95 3.06
C PRO A 176 19.45 13.90 2.42
N ALA A 177 18.92 12.75 1.99
CA ALA A 177 19.67 11.80 1.17
C ALA A 177 18.72 10.88 0.39
N ALA A 178 19.13 10.44 -0.81
CA ALA A 178 18.37 9.52 -1.63
C ALA A 178 18.14 8.14 -0.97
N TYR A 179 19.03 7.73 -0.05
CA TYR A 179 18.86 6.48 0.71
C TYR A 179 17.74 6.52 1.75
N PHE A 180 17.33 7.72 2.20
CA PHE A 180 16.30 7.91 3.23
C PHE A 180 14.92 8.23 2.68
N ALA A 181 14.75 8.02 1.39
CA ALA A 181 13.49 8.17 0.75
C ALA A 181 12.90 6.80 0.41
N PRO A 182 11.58 6.72 0.19
CA PRO A 182 10.92 5.52 -0.31
C PRO A 182 11.54 5.07 -1.63
N ASN A 183 12.53 4.18 -1.56
CA ASN A 183 13.03 3.51 -2.75
C ASN A 183 12.17 2.27 -3.01
N ALA A 184 11.96 1.94 -4.28
CA ALA A 184 11.20 0.76 -4.70
C ALA A 184 11.73 -0.53 -4.03
N TYR A 185 13.01 -0.55 -3.65
CA TYR A 185 13.65 -1.66 -2.96
C TYR A 185 13.06 -1.95 -1.57
N ALA A 186 12.82 -0.94 -0.71
CA ALA A 186 12.23 -1.17 0.61
C ALA A 186 10.80 -1.74 0.50
N TYR A 187 9.99 -1.18 -0.41
CA TYR A 187 8.64 -1.67 -0.68
C TYR A 187 8.66 -3.09 -1.24
N PHE A 188 9.61 -3.39 -2.13
CA PHE A 188 9.81 -4.72 -2.68
C PHE A 188 10.21 -5.75 -1.62
N LEU A 189 11.13 -5.40 -0.71
CA LEU A 189 11.59 -6.28 0.37
C LEU A 189 10.45 -6.66 1.32
N PHE A 190 9.67 -5.67 1.79
CA PHE A 190 8.52 -5.94 2.66
C PHE A 190 7.38 -6.62 1.92
N GLY A 191 7.21 -6.31 0.63
CA GLY A 191 6.31 -7.00 -0.27
C GLY A 191 6.63 -8.50 -0.38
N ILE A 192 7.90 -8.87 -0.59
CA ILE A 192 8.33 -10.28 -0.64
C ILE A 192 8.07 -10.97 0.69
N ALA A 193 8.33 -10.33 1.82
CA ALA A 193 8.04 -10.89 3.14
C ALA A 193 6.54 -11.22 3.29
N ALA A 194 5.66 -10.33 2.80
CA ALA A 194 4.22 -10.58 2.76
C ALA A 194 3.82 -11.68 1.76
N VAL A 195 4.49 -11.80 0.60
CA VAL A 195 4.28 -12.88 -0.37
C VAL A 195 4.70 -14.25 0.18
N ALA A 196 5.74 -14.29 1.01
CA ALA A 196 6.17 -15.52 1.66
C ALA A 196 5.17 -16.02 2.73
N ALA A 197 4.18 -15.21 3.10
CA ALA A 197 3.14 -15.59 4.04
C ALA A 197 2.11 -16.56 3.42
N ARG A 198 1.32 -17.20 4.29
CA ARG A 198 0.10 -17.95 3.95
C ARG A 198 -1.05 -17.38 4.77
N PRO A 199 -2.32 -17.43 4.32
CA PRO A 199 -2.80 -18.09 3.11
C PRO A 199 -2.64 -17.23 1.84
N LEU A 200 -2.17 -17.88 0.77
CA LEU A 200 -1.91 -17.25 -0.53
C LEU A 200 -3.10 -16.48 -1.10
N HIS A 201 -4.33 -16.88 -0.80
CA HIS A 201 -5.48 -16.17 -1.35
C HIS A 201 -5.78 -14.85 -0.63
N VAL A 202 -5.49 -14.69 0.66
CA VAL A 202 -5.92 -13.46 1.35
C VAL A 202 -4.97 -12.31 1.11
N VAL A 203 -3.68 -12.48 1.39
CA VAL A 203 -2.72 -11.37 1.32
C VAL A 203 -1.65 -11.67 0.27
N SER A 204 -0.99 -12.81 0.38
CA SER A 204 0.26 -13.07 -0.34
C SER A 204 0.13 -13.21 -1.85
N GLY A 205 -0.95 -13.81 -2.35
CA GLY A 205 -1.22 -13.97 -3.78
C GLY A 205 -1.65 -12.66 -4.43
N PRO A 206 -2.64 -11.93 -3.88
CA PRO A 206 -2.97 -10.59 -4.35
C PRO A 206 -1.74 -9.67 -4.31
N VAL A 207 -1.07 -9.54 -3.16
CA VAL A 207 0.15 -8.72 -3.02
C VAL A 207 1.24 -9.16 -4.02
N GLY A 208 1.45 -10.46 -4.20
CA GLY A 208 2.43 -10.98 -5.17
C GLY A 208 2.09 -10.62 -6.62
N PHE A 209 0.83 -10.76 -7.02
CA PHE A 209 0.36 -10.33 -8.34
C PHE A 209 0.59 -8.82 -8.54
N TYR A 210 0.28 -8.01 -7.52
CA TYR A 210 0.49 -6.56 -7.61
C TYR A 210 1.96 -6.16 -7.63
N LEU A 211 2.85 -6.84 -6.91
CA LEU A 211 4.29 -6.60 -7.01
C LEU A 211 4.83 -6.91 -8.41
N VAL A 212 4.34 -7.97 -9.06
CA VAL A 212 4.69 -8.28 -10.45
C VAL A 212 4.18 -7.19 -11.37
N LEU A 213 2.92 -6.79 -11.23
CA LEU A 213 2.34 -5.70 -12.02
C LEU A 213 3.09 -4.38 -11.79
N PHE A 214 3.50 -4.09 -10.55
CA PHE A 214 4.35 -2.95 -10.22
C PHE A 214 5.65 -2.97 -11.00
N GLY A 215 6.34 -4.12 -11.00
CA GLY A 215 7.60 -4.31 -11.69
C GLY A 215 7.45 -4.04 -13.18
N CYS A 216 6.38 -4.54 -13.80
CA CYS A 216 6.06 -4.27 -15.20
C CYS A 216 5.82 -2.77 -15.46
N ILE A 217 5.06 -2.09 -14.59
CA ILE A 217 4.82 -0.65 -14.70
C ILE A 217 6.14 0.11 -14.54
N LEU A 218 6.92 -0.15 -13.49
CA LEU A 218 8.22 0.49 -13.28
C LEU A 218 9.14 0.34 -14.50
N LEU A 219 9.21 -0.85 -15.09
CA LEU A 219 9.98 -1.07 -16.32
C LEU A 219 9.41 -0.27 -17.50
N GLY A 220 8.10 -0.26 -17.68
CA GLY A 220 7.41 0.50 -18.74
C GLY A 220 7.63 2.02 -18.63
N PHE A 221 7.70 2.54 -17.41
CA PHE A 221 7.97 3.94 -17.09
C PHE A 221 9.46 4.21 -16.85
N ARG A 222 10.38 3.31 -17.24
CA ARG A 222 11.84 3.50 -17.13
C ARG A 222 12.30 3.89 -15.72
N PHE A 223 11.67 3.30 -14.70
CA PHE A 223 11.93 3.54 -13.28
C PHE A 223 11.64 4.99 -12.83
N THR A 224 10.86 5.78 -13.58
CA THR A 224 10.40 7.07 -13.09
C THR A 224 9.35 6.91 -12.00
N MET A 225 9.30 7.90 -11.10
CA MET A 225 8.29 7.94 -10.05
C MET A 225 6.87 8.28 -10.54
N GLU A 226 6.68 8.50 -11.84
CA GLU A 226 5.36 8.48 -12.46
C GLU A 226 4.67 7.13 -12.28
N ALA A 227 5.43 6.03 -12.24
CA ALA A 227 4.92 4.68 -11.99
C ALA A 227 4.13 4.58 -10.68
N ALA A 228 4.49 5.37 -9.67
CA ALA A 228 3.82 5.37 -8.39
C ALA A 228 2.40 5.96 -8.49
N SER A 229 2.16 6.91 -9.41
CA SER A 229 0.79 7.41 -9.70
C SER A 229 -0.06 6.45 -10.53
N VAL A 230 0.57 5.45 -11.17
CA VAL A 230 -0.15 4.40 -11.91
C VAL A 230 -0.49 3.21 -11.00
N TRP A 231 -0.07 3.28 -9.74
CA TRP A 231 -0.40 2.29 -8.73
C TRP A 231 -1.91 2.18 -8.48
N CYS A 232 -2.66 3.25 -8.77
CA CYS A 232 -4.12 3.34 -8.76
C CYS A 232 -4.84 2.16 -9.46
N TRP A 233 -4.24 1.60 -10.51
CA TRP A 233 -4.80 0.44 -11.22
C TRP A 233 -4.70 -0.86 -10.42
N THR A 234 -3.55 -1.03 -9.76
CA THR A 234 -3.29 -2.20 -8.92
C THR A 234 -4.19 -2.18 -7.68
N ALA A 235 -4.39 -0.97 -7.14
CA ALA A 235 -5.26 -0.64 -6.04
C ALA A 235 -6.74 -0.99 -6.27
N LEU A 236 -7.34 -0.55 -7.37
CA LEU A 236 -8.71 -0.90 -7.72
C LEU A 236 -8.87 -2.42 -7.94
N GLY A 237 -7.87 -3.04 -8.56
CA GLY A 237 -7.81 -4.50 -8.70
C GLY A 237 -7.86 -5.20 -7.33
N LEU A 238 -7.13 -4.70 -6.33
CA LEU A 238 -7.05 -5.29 -4.99
C LEU A 238 -8.40 -5.18 -4.27
N HIS A 239 -9.07 -4.04 -4.41
CA HIS A 239 -10.44 -3.84 -3.92
C HIS A 239 -11.41 -4.84 -4.56
N ALA A 240 -11.44 -4.92 -5.89
CA ALA A 240 -12.28 -5.86 -6.63
C ALA A 240 -12.00 -7.32 -6.24
N TYR A 241 -10.72 -7.66 -6.05
CA TYR A 241 -10.32 -8.98 -5.58
C TYR A 241 -10.98 -9.32 -4.24
N PHE A 242 -10.86 -8.47 -3.22
CA PHE A 242 -11.43 -8.75 -1.90
C PHE A 242 -12.95 -8.80 -1.86
N ILE A 243 -13.61 -8.06 -2.76
CA ILE A 243 -15.06 -8.13 -2.95
C ILE A 243 -15.46 -9.46 -3.56
N ALA A 244 -14.78 -9.90 -4.63
CA ALA A 244 -15.12 -11.13 -5.35
C ALA A 244 -14.66 -12.41 -4.63
N GLN A 245 -13.58 -12.32 -3.84
CA GLN A 245 -12.93 -13.42 -3.15
C GLN A 245 -13.87 -14.38 -2.40
N PRO A 246 -14.84 -13.93 -1.60
CA PRO A 246 -15.73 -14.82 -0.85
C PRO A 246 -16.62 -15.63 -1.79
N TYR A 247 -17.08 -15.03 -2.88
CA TYR A 247 -17.95 -15.68 -3.86
C TYR A 247 -17.17 -16.70 -4.72
N ALA A 248 -15.90 -16.42 -5.00
CA ALA A 248 -15.02 -17.31 -5.72
C ALA A 248 -14.54 -18.47 -4.83
N ILE A 249 -14.02 -18.20 -3.64
CA ILE A 249 -13.36 -19.19 -2.77
C ILE A 249 -14.36 -20.06 -2.02
N ALA A 250 -15.52 -19.53 -1.59
CA ALA A 250 -16.54 -20.38 -0.95
C ALA A 250 -17.02 -21.51 -1.87
N ARG A 251 -17.04 -21.29 -3.19
CA ARG A 251 -17.38 -22.32 -4.18
C ARG A 251 -16.31 -23.41 -4.34
N PHE A 252 -15.04 -23.11 -4.07
CA PHE A 252 -13.95 -24.09 -4.13
C PHE A 252 -13.80 -24.87 -2.81
N VAL A 253 -13.93 -24.19 -1.65
CA VAL A 253 -13.81 -24.85 -0.33
C VAL A 253 -14.97 -25.81 -0.06
N HIS A 254 -16.18 -25.54 -0.57
CA HIS A 254 -17.30 -26.48 -0.48
C HIS A 254 -17.19 -27.69 -1.44
N LYS A 255 -16.31 -27.65 -2.45
CA LYS A 255 -16.10 -28.77 -3.39
C LYS A 255 -15.00 -29.73 -2.98
N VAL A 256 -14.09 -29.30 -2.09
CA VAL A 256 -13.13 -30.20 -1.46
C VAL A 256 -13.80 -30.82 -0.24
N LYS A 257 -14.50 -31.95 -0.42
CA LYS A 257 -14.79 -32.84 0.71
C LYS A 257 -13.47 -33.07 1.44
N PRO A 258 -13.41 -32.96 2.77
CA PRO A 258 -12.22 -33.39 3.49
C PRO A 258 -12.08 -34.89 3.23
N ALA A 259 -11.10 -35.27 2.41
CA ALA A 259 -10.65 -36.64 2.37
C ALA A 259 -10.05 -36.93 3.75
N GLY A 260 -10.84 -37.54 4.63
CA GLY A 260 -10.36 -38.13 5.88
C GLY A 260 -10.33 -37.25 7.13
N THR A 261 -11.27 -36.32 7.36
CA THR A 261 -11.51 -35.88 8.76
C THR A 261 -12.27 -36.96 9.52
N THR A 262 -11.52 -37.91 10.09
CA THR A 262 -11.88 -38.50 11.37
C THR A 262 -12.16 -37.36 12.33
N ARG A 263 -13.43 -37.18 12.70
CA ARG A 263 -13.80 -36.38 13.86
C ARG A 263 -13.08 -36.99 15.06
N VAL A 264 -12.05 -36.34 15.57
CA VAL A 264 -11.66 -36.53 16.97
C VAL A 264 -12.57 -35.58 17.74
N PRO A 265 -13.53 -36.10 18.53
CA PRO A 265 -14.32 -35.25 19.41
C PRO A 265 -13.36 -34.55 20.36
N TRP A 266 -13.51 -33.23 20.50
CA TRP A 266 -12.84 -32.47 21.53
C TRP A 266 -13.51 -32.82 22.86
N THR A 267 -13.16 -33.97 23.44
CA THR A 267 -13.44 -34.25 24.85
C THR A 267 -12.34 -33.58 25.66
N SER A 268 -12.64 -32.37 26.12
CA SER A 268 -11.99 -31.77 27.26
C SER A 268 -12.29 -32.61 28.50
N ALA A 269 -11.52 -33.68 28.72
CA ALA A 269 -11.36 -34.27 30.03
C ALA A 269 -10.04 -33.71 30.58
N ALA A 270 -10.16 -32.78 31.53
CA ALA A 270 -9.04 -32.35 32.35
C ALA A 270 -8.49 -33.57 33.12
N PRO A 271 -7.16 -33.76 33.23
CA PRO A 271 -6.62 -34.68 34.19
C PRO A 271 -6.77 -34.08 35.59
N ASN A 272 -7.68 -34.66 36.39
CA ASN A 272 -7.57 -34.63 37.84
C ASN A 272 -6.43 -35.55 38.23
N ASP A 273 -5.21 -35.01 38.35
CA ASP A 273 -4.12 -35.67 39.06
C ASP A 273 -3.92 -34.96 40.40
N THR A 274 -4.69 -35.40 41.39
CA THR A 274 -4.22 -35.44 42.79
C THR A 274 -3.64 -36.83 43.04
N PRO A 275 -2.43 -36.92 43.61
CA PRO A 275 -2.10 -38.06 44.45
C PRO A 275 -1.80 -37.61 45.89
N ALA A 276 -2.48 -38.33 46.79
CA ALA A 276 -2.17 -38.70 48.17
C ALA A 276 -1.46 -37.69 49.09
#